data_AF-A0AAU7ZXB5-F1
#
_entry.id   AF-A0AAU7ZXB5-F1
#
_cell.length_a   1.000
_cell.length_b   1.000
_cell.length_c   1.000
_cell.angle_alpha   90.00
_cell.angle_beta   90.00
_cell.angle_gamma   90.00
#
_symmetry.space_group_name_H-M   'P 1'
#
loop_
_entity.id
_entity.type
_entity.pdbx_description
1 polymer ?
#
loop_
_entity_poly.entity_id
_entity_poly.type
_entity_poly.pdbx_seq_one_letter_code
_entity_poly.pdbx_strand_id
1 'polypeptide(L)'
;MGSTSTRGGTPPYLAPYFAAKAGMDALAVSYAGELARWNIETSIIVPGAYTSGTNHFAHAGHPEDQARLAEYENGPTTGLDREIMTGLQSVSPAGADVIEVAKAVVQVVDLPFGTRPSAYISTPRMTALTSSTPLPTGFAWSSFTTSA
;
A
#
# COMPACT_ATOMS: atom_id res chain seq x y z
N MET A 1 11.29 -5.16 -0.68
CA MET A 1 10.30 -4.07 -0.53
C MET A 1 8.93 -4.59 -0.96
N GLY A 2 7.98 -4.71 -0.04
CA GLY A 2 6.58 -5.05 -0.30
C GLY A 2 5.70 -3.83 -0.51
N SER A 3 4.39 -4.00 -0.35
CA SER A 3 3.40 -2.91 -0.33
C SER A 3 2.19 -3.32 0.49
N THR A 4 1.59 -2.40 1.24
CA THR A 4 0.37 -2.71 2.01
C THR A 4 -0.80 -3.14 1.13
N SER A 5 -0.78 -2.82 -0.17
CA SER A 5 -1.76 -3.31 -1.14
C SER A 5 -1.87 -4.83 -1.21
N THR A 6 -0.87 -5.56 -0.73
CA THR A 6 -0.88 -7.03 -0.68
C THR A 6 -1.62 -7.59 0.54
N ARG A 7 -1.90 -6.74 1.56
CA ARG A 7 -2.46 -7.15 2.86
C ARG A 7 -3.46 -6.13 3.45
N GLY A 8 -3.96 -5.19 2.65
CA GLY A 8 -4.83 -4.09 3.07
C GLY A 8 -5.76 -3.62 1.95
N GLY A 9 -6.57 -2.60 2.21
CA GLY A 9 -7.49 -2.05 1.20
C GLY A 9 -6.76 -1.40 0.02
N THR A 10 -7.25 -1.66 -1.20
CA THR A 10 -6.64 -1.16 -2.45
C THR A 10 -7.64 -0.38 -3.29
N PRO A 11 -7.27 0.80 -3.85
CA PRO A 11 -8.11 1.48 -4.83
C PRO A 11 -8.25 0.63 -6.11
N PRO A 12 -9.34 0.75 -6.87
CA PRO A 12 -9.42 0.18 -8.23
C PRO A 12 -8.43 0.85 -9.20
N TYR A 13 -8.36 0.34 -10.44
CA TYR A 13 -7.59 0.87 -11.58
C TYR A 13 -6.06 0.73 -11.51
N LEU A 14 -5.52 0.11 -10.46
CA LEU A 14 -4.09 -0.19 -10.31
C LEU A 14 -3.79 -1.70 -10.30
N ALA A 15 -4.64 -2.50 -10.93
CA ALA A 15 -4.56 -3.96 -10.89
C ALA A 15 -3.20 -4.53 -11.35
N PRO A 16 -2.58 -4.08 -12.47
CA PRO A 16 -1.26 -4.60 -12.86
C PRO A 16 -0.17 -4.28 -11.82
N TYR A 17 -0.22 -3.10 -11.22
CA TYR A 17 0.72 -2.70 -10.18
C TYR A 17 0.56 -3.58 -8.92
N PHE A 18 -0.68 -3.85 -8.47
CA PHE A 18 -0.90 -4.70 -7.30
C PHE A 18 -0.58 -6.16 -7.56
N ALA A 19 -0.84 -6.68 -8.76
CA ALA A 19 -0.41 -8.02 -9.16
C ALA A 19 1.12 -8.15 -9.07
N ALA A 20 1.87 -7.18 -9.59
CA ALA A 20 3.32 -7.15 -9.47
C ALA A 20 3.79 -7.07 -8.01
N LYS A 21 3.14 -6.24 -7.16
CA LYS A 21 3.47 -6.15 -5.73
C LYS A 21 3.19 -7.45 -4.97
N ALA A 22 2.08 -8.12 -5.27
CA ALA A 22 1.74 -9.42 -4.68
C ALA A 22 2.75 -10.49 -5.09
N GLY A 23 3.12 -10.55 -6.38
CA GLY A 23 4.15 -11.47 -6.87
C GLY A 23 5.51 -11.25 -6.20
N MET A 24 5.92 -9.98 -6.03
CA MET A 24 7.17 -9.66 -5.32
C MET A 24 7.14 -10.04 -3.83
N ASP A 25 6.01 -9.89 -3.15
CA ASP A 25 5.89 -10.30 -1.74
C ASP A 25 5.98 -11.84 -1.60
N ALA A 26 5.29 -12.59 -2.46
CA ALA A 26 5.40 -14.05 -2.50
C ALA A 26 6.83 -14.53 -2.82
N LEU A 27 7.50 -13.86 -3.76
CA LEU A 27 8.91 -14.12 -4.09
C LEU A 27 9.83 -13.89 -2.89
N ALA A 28 9.65 -12.78 -2.17
CA ALA A 28 10.47 -12.45 -1.00
C ALA A 28 10.29 -13.46 0.14
N VAL A 29 9.06 -13.92 0.38
CA VAL A 29 8.78 -14.98 1.38
C VAL A 29 9.44 -16.31 0.98
N SER A 30 9.41 -16.67 -0.31
CA SER A 30 10.04 -17.89 -0.81
C SER A 30 11.57 -17.84 -0.61
N TYR A 31 12.20 -16.73 -1.00
CA TYR A 31 13.64 -16.53 -0.80
C TYR A 31 14.04 -16.54 0.68
N ALA A 32 13.22 -15.99 1.59
CA ALA A 32 13.50 -16.05 3.02
C ALA A 32 13.66 -17.50 3.51
N GLY A 33 12.81 -18.42 3.03
CA GLY A 33 12.90 -19.84 3.35
C GLY A 33 14.11 -20.54 2.71
N GLU A 34 14.38 -20.25 1.44
CA GLU A 34 15.50 -20.83 0.68
C GLU A 34 16.88 -20.41 1.23
N LEU A 35 16.97 -19.17 1.71
CA LEU A 35 18.22 -18.56 2.19
C LEU A 35 18.51 -18.82 3.67
N ALA A 36 17.51 -19.25 4.45
CA ALA A 36 17.65 -19.42 5.90
C ALA A 36 18.81 -20.35 6.30
N ARG A 37 19.02 -21.46 5.58
CA ARG A 37 20.11 -22.42 5.86
C ARG A 37 21.50 -21.88 5.51
N TRP A 38 21.57 -20.83 4.70
CA TRP A 38 22.81 -20.13 4.36
C TRP A 38 23.13 -19.02 5.37
N ASN A 39 22.36 -18.89 6.45
CA ASN A 39 22.50 -17.85 7.46
C ASN A 39 22.37 -16.43 6.86
N ILE A 40 21.50 -16.28 5.86
CA ILE A 40 21.16 -15.00 5.23
C ILE A 40 19.76 -14.59 5.68
N GLU A 41 19.65 -13.41 6.29
CA GLU A 41 18.38 -12.86 6.76
C GLU A 41 17.61 -12.13 5.66
N THR A 42 16.29 -12.13 5.79
CA THR A 42 15.38 -11.38 4.93
C THR A 42 14.42 -10.56 5.78
N SER A 43 14.32 -9.26 5.48
CA SER A 43 13.33 -8.36 6.07
C SER A 43 12.55 -7.65 4.97
N ILE A 44 11.22 -7.70 5.08
CA ILE A 44 10.31 -7.11 4.09
C ILE A 44 9.75 -5.80 4.64
N ILE A 45 10.21 -4.65 4.11
CA ILE A 45 9.59 -3.35 4.40
C ILE A 45 8.33 -3.21 3.54
N VAL A 46 7.18 -2.91 4.15
CA VAL A 46 5.86 -2.83 3.54
C VAL A 46 5.30 -1.40 3.71
N PRO A 47 5.59 -0.49 2.76
CA PRO A 47 5.10 0.89 2.85
C PRO A 47 3.61 1.00 2.55
N GLY A 48 2.95 1.93 3.25
CA GLY A 48 1.60 2.43 2.99
C GLY A 48 1.53 3.44 1.85
N ALA A 49 0.36 4.05 1.66
CA ALA A 49 0.17 5.13 0.71
C ALA A 49 0.69 6.45 1.31
N TYR A 50 1.63 7.12 0.63
CA TYR A 50 2.16 8.43 1.00
C TYR A 50 1.85 9.44 -0.10
N THR A 51 0.76 10.19 0.01
CA THR A 51 0.31 11.08 -1.08
C THR A 51 1.07 12.42 -1.16
N SER A 52 2.02 12.66 -0.24
CA SER A 52 2.87 13.85 -0.18
C SER A 52 4.36 13.49 -0.15
N GLY A 53 5.21 14.37 -0.68
CA GLY A 53 6.68 14.19 -0.67
C GLY A 53 7.23 13.26 -1.75
N THR A 54 6.37 12.67 -2.57
CA THR A 54 6.75 11.86 -3.73
C THR A 54 5.90 12.28 -4.93
N ASN A 55 6.48 12.25 -6.13
CA ASN A 55 5.72 12.52 -7.35
C ASN A 55 5.02 11.22 -7.82
N HIS A 56 4.20 10.63 -6.93
CA HIS A 56 3.73 9.24 -7.00
C HIS A 56 3.05 8.83 -8.31
N PHE A 57 2.51 9.79 -9.08
CA PHE A 57 1.79 9.53 -10.32
C PHE A 57 2.37 10.23 -11.56
N ALA A 58 3.39 11.08 -11.42
CA ALA A 58 3.90 11.85 -12.56
C ALA A 58 4.53 11.00 -13.67
N HIS A 59 4.93 9.78 -13.34
CA HIS A 59 5.42 8.77 -14.28
C HIS A 59 4.57 7.50 -14.24
N ALA A 60 3.32 7.59 -13.76
CA ALA A 60 2.41 6.47 -13.83
C ALA A 60 2.13 6.14 -15.30
N GLY A 61 2.17 4.85 -15.63
CA GLY A 61 1.75 4.39 -16.95
C GLY A 61 0.24 4.57 -17.14
N HIS A 62 -0.17 4.65 -18.39
CA HIS A 62 -1.57 4.65 -18.79
C HIS A 62 -1.87 3.43 -19.67
N PRO A 63 -3.12 2.92 -19.69
CA PRO A 63 -3.49 1.84 -20.59
C PRO A 63 -3.19 2.21 -22.06
N GLU A 64 -2.58 1.30 -22.80
CA GLU A 64 -2.26 1.53 -24.22
C GLU A 64 -3.50 1.43 -25.12
N ASP A 65 -4.50 0.63 -24.72
CA ASP A 65 -5.77 0.48 -25.44
C ASP A 65 -6.69 1.69 -25.21
N GLN A 66 -6.50 2.71 -26.04
CA GLN A 66 -7.26 3.97 -25.98
C GLN A 66 -8.74 3.78 -26.33
N ALA A 67 -9.08 2.81 -27.18
CA ALA A 67 -10.47 2.55 -27.55
C ALA A 67 -11.24 2.01 -26.34
N ARG A 68 -10.66 1.04 -25.63
CA ARG A 68 -11.27 0.50 -24.40
C ARG A 68 -11.28 1.51 -23.27
N LEU A 69 -10.24 2.35 -23.15
CA LEU A 69 -10.24 3.44 -22.18
C LEU A 69 -11.43 4.40 -22.41
N ALA A 70 -11.68 4.80 -23.66
CA ALA A 70 -12.80 5.65 -24.00
C ALA A 70 -14.17 5.00 -23.71
N GLU A 71 -14.32 3.68 -23.89
CA GLU A 71 -15.54 2.96 -23.48
C GLU A 71 -15.78 3.08 -21.96
N TYR A 72 -14.72 3.01 -21.15
CA TYR A 72 -14.81 3.11 -19.68
C TYR A 72 -15.09 4.56 -19.23
N GLU A 73 -14.49 5.54 -19.90
CA GLU A 73 -14.69 6.96 -19.61
C GLU A 73 -16.10 7.46 -19.95
N ASN A 74 -16.77 6.84 -20.93
CA ASN A 74 -18.12 7.22 -21.37
C ASN A 74 -19.20 6.21 -20.96
N GLY A 75 -18.82 5.16 -20.26
CA GLY A 75 -19.69 4.05 -19.86
C GLY A 75 -20.15 4.13 -18.39
N PRO A 76 -20.52 3.00 -17.78
CA PRO A 76 -20.96 2.93 -16.39
C PRO A 76 -19.94 3.44 -15.36
N THR A 77 -18.66 3.51 -15.73
CA THR A 77 -17.54 3.95 -14.89
C THR A 77 -17.14 5.42 -15.13
N THR A 78 -17.97 6.20 -15.83
CA THR A 78 -17.72 7.63 -16.08
C THR A 78 -17.43 8.36 -14.76
N GLY A 79 -16.27 9.01 -14.66
CA GLY A 79 -15.85 9.81 -13.49
C GLY A 79 -15.32 9.02 -12.29
N LEU A 80 -15.28 7.69 -12.37
CA LEU A 80 -14.79 6.82 -11.30
C LEU A 80 -13.30 7.08 -10.99
N ASP A 81 -12.50 7.43 -11.99
CA ASP A 81 -11.08 7.81 -11.84
C ASP A 81 -10.90 8.96 -10.84
N ARG A 82 -11.71 10.01 -10.98
CA ARG A 82 -11.67 11.18 -10.11
C ARG A 82 -12.18 10.86 -8.71
N GLU A 83 -13.19 10.01 -8.59
CA GLU A 83 -13.68 9.54 -7.30
C GLU A 83 -12.59 8.74 -6.54
N ILE A 84 -11.92 7.81 -7.24
CA ILE A 84 -10.82 7.02 -6.68
C ILE A 84 -9.70 7.95 -6.20
N MET A 85 -9.26 8.89 -7.03
CA MET A 85 -8.17 9.80 -6.68
C MET A 85 -8.54 10.71 -5.49
N THR A 86 -9.77 11.20 -5.46
CA THR A 86 -10.29 12.01 -4.35
C THR A 86 -10.34 11.21 -3.05
N GLY A 87 -10.84 9.97 -3.11
CA GLY A 87 -10.89 9.06 -1.97
C GLY A 87 -9.49 8.69 -1.45
N LEU A 88 -8.54 8.43 -2.34
CA LEU A 88 -7.17 8.10 -1.95
C LEU A 88 -6.46 9.29 -1.28
N GLN A 89 -6.71 10.51 -1.74
CA GLN A 89 -6.17 11.72 -1.13
C GLN A 89 -6.78 12.00 0.25
N SER A 90 -8.08 11.75 0.44
CA SER A 90 -8.78 12.06 1.69
C SER A 90 -8.38 11.16 2.87
N VAL A 91 -7.93 9.93 2.59
CA VAL A 91 -7.50 8.98 3.63
C VAL A 91 -6.04 9.17 4.06
N SER A 92 -5.29 10.00 3.35
CA SER A 92 -3.88 10.25 3.66
C SER A 92 -3.76 11.25 4.82
N PRO A 93 -3.09 10.88 5.93
CA PRO A 93 -2.93 11.77 7.07
C PRO A 93 -2.14 13.03 6.71
N ALA A 94 -2.58 14.17 7.20
CA ALA A 94 -1.82 15.41 7.09
C ALA A 94 -0.44 15.25 7.75
N GLY A 95 0.63 15.58 7.01
CA GLY A 95 2.01 15.46 7.50
C GLY A 95 2.64 14.08 7.33
N ALA A 96 2.02 13.15 6.60
CA ALA A 96 2.66 11.91 6.19
C ALA A 96 3.92 12.18 5.34
N ASP A 97 5.08 11.81 5.86
CA ASP A 97 6.37 12.01 5.20
C ASP A 97 6.98 10.67 4.78
N VAL A 98 7.36 10.56 3.50
CA VAL A 98 8.02 9.38 2.93
C VAL A 98 9.36 9.08 3.62
N ILE A 99 9.96 10.05 4.31
CA ILE A 99 11.18 9.85 5.09
C ILE A 99 11.02 8.75 6.15
N GLU A 100 9.81 8.49 6.62
CA GLU A 100 9.52 7.40 7.57
C GLU A 100 9.85 6.02 7.00
N VAL A 101 9.70 5.81 5.69
CA VAL A 101 10.11 4.57 5.03
C VAL A 101 11.63 4.44 5.04
N ALA A 102 12.37 5.53 4.83
CA ALA A 102 13.83 5.52 4.89
C ALA A 102 14.32 5.22 6.32
N LYS A 103 13.70 5.85 7.33
CA LYS A 103 13.99 5.58 8.74
C LYS A 103 13.74 4.11 9.10
N ALA A 104 12.65 3.51 8.60
CA ALA A 104 12.36 2.10 8.79
C ALA A 104 13.46 1.18 8.22
N VAL A 105 13.97 1.50 7.02
CA VAL A 105 15.09 0.75 6.42
C VAL A 105 16.34 0.84 7.29
N VAL A 106 16.71 2.05 7.73
CA VAL A 106 17.88 2.27 8.60
C VAL A 106 17.73 1.48 9.90
N GLN A 107 16.58 1.56 10.56
CA GLN A 107 16.30 0.82 11.80
C GLN A 107 16.49 -0.69 11.64
N VAL A 108 15.97 -1.28 10.56
CA VAL A 108 16.10 -2.73 10.30
C VAL A 108 17.55 -3.12 10.01
N VAL A 109 18.30 -2.28 9.31
CA VAL A 109 19.72 -2.53 9.04
C VAL A 109 20.55 -2.49 10.32
N ASP A 110 20.27 -1.52 11.20
CA ASP A 110 20.98 -1.29 12.47
C ASP A 110 20.70 -2.36 13.54
N LEU A 111 19.63 -3.14 13.38
CA LEU A 111 19.33 -4.25 14.29
C LEU A 111 20.38 -5.36 14.18
N PRO A 112 20.82 -5.95 15.31
CA PRO A 112 21.70 -7.11 15.31
C PRO A 112 21.15 -8.26 14.46
N PHE A 113 22.06 -9.00 13.84
CA PHE A 113 21.72 -10.28 13.20
C PHE A 113 20.97 -11.21 14.18
N GLY A 114 19.94 -11.88 13.70
CA GLY A 114 19.02 -12.73 14.46
C GLY A 114 17.85 -11.98 15.10
N THR A 115 17.84 -10.64 15.07
CA THR A 115 16.79 -9.82 15.73
C THR A 115 15.96 -8.98 14.77
N ARG A 116 16.30 -9.03 13.47
CA ARG A 116 15.57 -8.27 12.45
C ARG A 116 14.16 -8.84 12.27
N PRO A 117 13.12 -7.99 12.21
CA PRO A 117 11.78 -8.47 11.93
C PRO A 117 11.68 -9.02 10.51
N SER A 118 10.92 -10.10 10.33
CA SER A 118 10.66 -10.70 9.01
C SER A 118 9.83 -9.77 8.11
N ALA A 119 8.96 -8.94 8.71
CA ALA A 119 8.23 -7.89 8.03
C ALA A 119 8.13 -6.61 8.89
N TYR A 120 8.24 -5.45 8.26
CA TYR A 120 8.06 -4.13 8.89
C TYR A 120 7.05 -3.31 8.10
N ILE A 121 5.93 -2.94 8.72
CA ILE A 121 4.88 -2.14 8.07
C ILE A 121 5.14 -0.66 8.37
N SER A 122 5.39 0.12 7.32
CA SER A 122 5.59 1.57 7.40
C SER A 122 4.41 2.29 6.76
N THR A 123 3.33 2.46 7.52
CA THR A 123 2.13 3.20 7.10
C THR A 123 2.00 4.50 7.88
N PRO A 124 1.59 5.61 7.25
CA PRO A 124 1.13 6.79 7.99
C PRO A 124 0.04 6.38 8.98
N ARG A 125 0.10 6.90 10.21
CA ARG A 125 -0.93 6.64 11.21
C ARG A 125 -2.21 7.35 10.77
N MET A 126 -3.23 6.61 10.31
CA MET A 126 -4.56 7.18 10.07
C MET A 126 -5.05 7.81 11.36
N THR A 127 -5.24 9.14 11.36
CA THR A 127 -6.00 9.81 12.40
C THR A 127 -7.41 9.22 12.33
N ALA A 128 -7.86 8.53 13.39
CA ALA A 128 -9.22 8.02 13.44
C ALA A 128 -10.18 9.20 13.20
N LEU A 129 -11.05 9.07 12.19
CA LEU A 129 -12.15 10.00 11.99
C LEU A 129 -13.09 9.88 13.20
N THR A 130 -12.87 10.70 14.23
CA THR A 130 -13.84 10.95 15.29
C THR A 130 -14.88 11.93 14.76
N SER A 131 -15.66 11.55 13.75
CA SER A 131 -16.85 12.32 13.35
C SER A 131 -18.08 11.56 13.81
N SER A 132 -18.76 12.10 14.82
CA SER A 132 -20.00 11.62 15.44
C SER A 132 -21.23 11.79 14.53
N THR A 133 -21.09 11.61 13.22
CA THR A 133 -22.18 11.71 12.25
C THR A 133 -22.52 10.30 11.78
N PRO A 134 -23.76 9.80 12.00
CA PRO A 134 -24.11 8.44 11.60
C PRO A 134 -24.08 8.36 10.07
N LEU A 135 -23.25 7.46 9.54
CA LEU A 135 -23.25 7.13 8.12
C LEU A 135 -24.57 6.43 7.75
N PRO A 136 -25.10 6.65 6.53
CA PRO A 136 -26.23 5.89 6.04
C PRO A 136 -25.88 4.40 6.03
N THR A 137 -26.76 3.59 6.59
CA THR A 137 -26.65 2.14 6.72
C THR A 137 -26.34 1.51 5.37
N GLY A 138 -25.13 0.96 5.19
CA GLY A 138 -24.79 0.26 3.94
C GLY A 138 -23.39 -0.32 3.80
N PHE A 139 -22.37 0.19 4.51
CA PHE A 139 -21.01 -0.35 4.41
C PHE A 139 -20.36 -0.48 5.79
N ALA A 140 -20.43 -1.68 6.36
CA ALA A 140 -19.67 -2.04 7.55
C ALA A 140 -18.31 -2.60 7.11
N TRP A 141 -17.26 -1.79 7.20
CA TRP A 141 -15.90 -2.31 7.24
C TRP A 141 -15.63 -2.77 8.68
N SER A 142 -15.70 -4.08 8.92
CA SER A 142 -15.32 -4.67 10.19
C SER A 142 -13.81 -4.50 10.41
N SER A 143 -13.45 -3.69 11.39
CA SER A 143 -12.11 -3.59 11.93
C SER A 143 -11.72 -4.90 12.61
N PHE A 144 -10.77 -5.64 12.04
CA PHE A 144 -10.08 -6.70 12.78
C PHE A 144 -8.95 -6.06 13.60
N THR A 145 -9.20 -5.90 14.90
CA THR A 145 -8.16 -5.79 15.92
C THR A 145 -7.57 -7.17 16.14
N THR A 146 -6.29 -7.37 15.86
CA THR A 146 -5.54 -8.52 16.41
C THR A 146 -4.74 -8.02 17.60
N SER A 147 -5.19 -8.39 18.79
CA SER A 147 -4.38 -8.36 20.01
C SER A 147 -3.74 -9.71 20.24
N ALA A 148 -2.51 -9.66 20.75
CA ALA A 148 -1.62 -10.74 21.23
C ALA A 148 -0.90 -11.56 20.15
#